data_AF-A0A926A377-F1
#
_entry.id   AF-A0A926A377-F1
#
_cell.length_a   1.000
_cell.length_b   1.000
_cell.length_c   1.000
_cell.angle_alpha   90.00
_cell.angle_beta   90.00
_cell.angle_gamma   90.00
#
_symmetry.space_group_name_H-M   'P 1'
#
loop_
_entity.id
_entity.type
_entity.pdbx_description
1 polymer ?
#
loop_
_entity_poly.entity_id
_entity_poly.type
_entity_poly.pdbx_seq_one_letter_code
_entity_poly.pdbx_strand_id
1 'polypeptide(L)'
;MYGLLIGAHAGAGVVAFVLGLLALRRDRLLDAYVIALVVMAVLLVLAIASTAAGRDVAGLAVPGALVVLAAVMIGRAGQARRVRPARTGGHSEAYVQRVGFGLIGLFDAFWVVALLRAELPGAVVGAVGVGIAVAGHLLLGRVPVQRPVTVG
;
A
#
# COMPACT_ATOMS: atom_id res chain seq x y z
N MET A 1 7.72 15.23 18.43
CA MET A 1 7.10 13.89 18.34
C MET A 1 6.61 13.57 16.93
N TYR A 2 5.78 14.41 16.31
CA TYR A 2 5.27 14.22 14.95
C TYR A 2 6.34 13.86 13.90
N GLY A 3 7.44 14.62 13.82
CA GLY A 3 8.50 14.38 12.82
C GLY A 3 9.16 12.99 12.93
N LEU A 4 9.35 12.49 14.15
CA LEU A 4 9.87 11.13 14.39
C LEU A 4 8.87 10.07 13.92
N LEU A 5 7.58 10.24 14.25
CA LEU A 5 6.53 9.32 13.84
C LEU A 5 6.36 9.27 12.31
N ILE A 6 6.41 10.42 11.65
CA ILE A 6 6.36 10.50 10.18
C ILE A 6 7.61 9.91 9.53
N GLY A 7 8.80 10.17 10.08
CA GLY A 7 10.04 9.54 9.59
C GLY A 7 10.01 8.02 9.72
N ALA A 8 9.57 7.52 10.88
CA ALA A 8 9.39 6.08 11.11
C ALA A 8 8.31 5.47 10.20
N HIS A 9 7.17 6.17 10.01
CA HIS A 9 6.11 5.77 9.10
C HIS A 9 6.64 5.62 7.66
N ALA A 10 7.37 6.63 7.16
CA ALA A 10 7.96 6.59 5.83
C ALA A 10 8.95 5.43 5.68
N GLY A 11 9.83 5.23 6.66
CA GLY A 11 10.75 4.08 6.70
C GLY A 11 10.01 2.74 6.68
N ALA A 12 8.98 2.58 7.51
CA ALA A 12 8.14 1.39 7.53
C ALA A 12 7.41 1.17 6.20
N GLY A 13 6.95 2.23 5.53
CA GLY A 13 6.36 2.17 4.20
C GLY A 13 7.34 1.66 3.14
N VAL A 14 8.60 2.12 3.17
CA VAL A 14 9.64 1.65 2.24
C VAL A 14 9.94 0.17 2.49
N VAL A 15 10.05 -0.23 3.75
CA VAL A 15 10.20 -1.64 4.13
C VAL A 15 9.01 -2.47 3.64
N ALA A 16 7.78 -2.01 3.83
CA ALA A 16 6.59 -2.67 3.33
C ALA A 16 6.60 -2.78 1.80
N PHE A 17 7.02 -1.75 1.08
CA PHE A 17 7.11 -1.76 -0.38
C PHE A 17 8.10 -2.81 -0.88
N VAL A 18 9.32 -2.82 -0.32
CA VAL A 18 10.36 -3.81 -0.66
C VAL A 18 9.89 -5.23 -0.31
N LEU A 19 9.33 -5.43 0.88
CA LEU A 19 8.80 -6.73 1.29
C LEU A 19 7.65 -7.20 0.41
N GLY A 20 6.77 -6.31 -0.03
CA GLY A 20 5.68 -6.63 -0.95
C GLY A 20 6.20 -7.07 -2.33
N LEU A 21 7.20 -6.36 -2.88
CA LEU A 21 7.86 -6.75 -4.14
C LEU A 21 8.53 -8.12 -4.01
N LEU A 22 9.23 -8.35 -2.90
CA LEU A 22 9.87 -9.64 -2.63
C LEU A 22 8.84 -10.74 -2.36
N ALA A 23 7.69 -10.43 -1.75
CA ALA A 23 6.60 -11.38 -1.50
C ALA A 23 5.97 -11.89 -2.80
N LEU A 24 5.91 -11.08 -3.85
CA LEU A 24 5.51 -11.52 -5.20
C LEU A 24 6.45 -12.58 -5.80
N ARG A 25 7.69 -12.68 -5.33
CA ARG A 25 8.66 -13.70 -5.77
C ARG A 25 8.80 -14.85 -4.76
N ARG A 26 8.64 -14.55 -3.48
CA ARG A 26 8.85 -15.46 -2.35
C ARG A 26 7.73 -15.26 -1.34
N ASP A 27 6.69 -16.08 -1.46
CA ASP A 27 5.47 -16.02 -0.65
C ASP A 27 5.70 -16.02 0.86
N ARG A 28 6.81 -16.63 1.34
CA ARG A 28 7.24 -16.61 2.76
C ARG A 28 7.38 -15.20 3.34
N LEU A 29 7.64 -14.19 2.51
CA LEU A 29 7.79 -12.80 2.95
C LEU A 29 6.46 -12.05 3.09
N LEU A 30 5.34 -12.68 2.74
CA LEU A 30 4.02 -12.05 2.84
C LEU A 30 3.67 -11.71 4.29
N ASP A 31 4.07 -12.53 5.28
CA ASP A 31 3.82 -12.21 6.68
C ASP A 31 4.55 -10.94 7.12
N ALA A 32 5.84 -10.85 6.77
CA ALA A 32 6.66 -9.67 7.05
C ALA A 32 6.10 -8.41 6.35
N TYR A 33 5.67 -8.53 5.08
CA TYR A 33 4.99 -7.45 4.36
C TYR A 33 3.76 -6.93 5.10
N VAL A 34 2.87 -7.84 5.54
CA VAL A 34 1.65 -7.43 6.28
C VAL A 34 2.00 -6.80 7.63
N ILE A 35 2.98 -7.34 8.35
CA ILE A 35 3.44 -6.74 9.62
C ILE A 35 3.97 -5.32 9.37
N ALA A 36 4.80 -5.13 8.34
CA ALA A 36 5.32 -3.83 7.97
C ALA A 36 4.20 -2.84 7.59
N LEU A 37 3.17 -3.28 6.85
CA LEU A 37 1.98 -2.47 6.56
C LEU A 37 1.23 -2.06 7.83
N VAL A 38 1.03 -2.97 8.78
CA VAL A 38 0.36 -2.68 10.05
C VAL A 38 1.16 -1.68 10.86
N VAL A 39 2.48 -1.89 10.99
CA VAL A 39 3.38 -0.94 11.67
C VAL A 39 3.32 0.43 11.03
N MET A 40 3.43 0.50 9.70
CA MET A 40 3.30 1.74 8.94
C MET A 40 1.96 2.45 9.21
N ALA A 41 0.84 1.72 9.19
CA ALA A 41 -0.49 2.28 9.43
C ALA A 41 -0.66 2.80 10.87
N VAL A 42 -0.17 2.05 11.86
CA VAL A 42 -0.19 2.48 13.27
C VAL A 42 0.60 3.77 13.47
N LEU A 43 1.81 3.85 12.88
CA LEU A 43 2.63 5.06 12.96
C LEU A 43 1.95 6.28 12.32
N LEU A 44 1.23 6.07 11.21
CA LEU A 44 0.44 7.13 10.57
C LEU A 44 -0.66 7.65 11.51
N VAL A 45 -1.45 6.75 12.10
CA VAL A 45 -2.53 7.11 13.02
C VAL A 45 -1.98 7.85 14.24
N LEU A 46 -0.87 7.38 14.82
CA LEU A 46 -0.21 8.05 15.94
C LEU A 46 0.31 9.44 15.54
N ALA A 47 0.88 9.59 14.34
CA ALA A 47 1.34 10.87 13.84
C ALA A 47 0.18 11.86 13.70
N ILE A 48 -0.94 11.43 13.11
CA ILE A 48 -2.15 12.25 12.98
C ILE A 48 -2.68 12.64 14.36
N ALA A 49 -2.85 11.68 15.27
CA ALA A 49 -3.33 11.92 16.62
C ALA A 49 -2.43 12.92 17.38
N SER A 50 -1.11 12.86 17.21
CA SER A 50 -0.16 13.80 17.85
C SER A 50 -0.28 15.26 17.40
N THR A 51 -1.03 15.52 16.33
CA THR A 51 -1.24 16.86 15.75
C THR A 51 -2.72 17.21 15.57
N ALA A 52 -3.62 16.39 16.12
CA ALA A 52 -5.06 16.53 15.91
C ALA A 52 -5.68 17.70 16.68
N ALA A 53 -5.05 18.14 17.78
CA ALA A 53 -5.50 19.30 18.53
C ALA A 53 -5.33 20.58 17.70
N GLY A 54 -6.45 21.12 17.18
CA GLY A 54 -6.48 22.41 16.48
C GLY A 54 -6.55 22.34 14.94
N ARG A 55 -6.73 21.16 14.32
CA ARG A 55 -7.00 21.07 12.88
C ARG A 55 -8.49 21.21 12.58
N ASP A 56 -8.80 21.95 11.53
CA ASP A 56 -10.13 21.94 10.92
C ASP A 56 -10.39 20.65 10.13
N VAL A 57 -11.64 20.44 9.74
CA VAL A 57 -12.07 19.22 9.01
C VAL A 57 -11.35 19.11 7.66
N ALA A 58 -11.07 20.23 7.00
CA ALA A 58 -10.36 20.26 5.72
C ALA A 58 -8.92 19.74 5.86
N GLY A 59 -8.22 20.11 6.94
CA GLY A 59 -6.88 19.63 7.28
C GLY A 59 -6.78 18.14 7.62
N LEU A 60 -7.91 17.44 7.72
CA LEU A 60 -8.00 16.00 7.98
C LEU A 60 -8.38 15.16 6.76
N ALA A 61 -8.76 15.79 5.63
CA ALA A 61 -9.23 15.05 4.45
C ALA A 61 -8.15 14.10 3.88
N VAL A 62 -6.95 14.62 3.58
CA VAL A 62 -5.84 13.80 3.03
C VAL A 62 -5.34 12.77 4.04
N PRO A 63 -5.02 13.12 5.31
CA PRO A 63 -4.61 12.12 6.29
C PRO A 63 -5.67 11.04 6.53
N GLY A 64 -6.96 11.41 6.57
CA GLY A 64 -8.06 10.47 6.69
C GLY A 64 -8.13 9.50 5.51
N ALA A 65 -8.01 10.01 4.28
CA ALA A 65 -7.97 9.18 3.08
C ALA A 65 -6.79 8.19 3.11
N LEU A 66 -5.60 8.62 3.56
CA LEU A 66 -4.44 7.73 3.71
C LEU A 66 -4.65 6.64 4.77
N VAL A 67 -5.33 6.95 5.87
CA VAL A 67 -5.69 5.95 6.89
C VAL A 67 -6.66 4.91 6.32
N VAL A 68 -7.69 5.36 5.58
CA VAL A 68 -8.63 4.46 4.90
C VAL A 68 -7.89 3.58 3.89
N LEU A 69 -7.01 4.15 3.08
CA LEU A 69 -6.20 3.42 2.11
C LEU A 69 -5.33 2.35 2.81
N ALA A 70 -4.65 2.71 3.89
CA ALA A 70 -3.85 1.77 4.68
C ALA A 70 -4.69 0.60 5.22
N ALA A 71 -5.90 0.87 5.72
CA ALA A 71 -6.82 -0.17 6.18
C ALA A 71 -7.25 -1.12 5.05
N VAL A 72 -7.58 -0.58 3.87
CA VAL A 72 -7.92 -1.38 2.68
C VAL A 72 -6.75 -2.27 2.26
N MET A 73 -5.53 -1.73 2.25
CA MET A 73 -4.32 -2.49 1.90
C MET A 73 -4.06 -3.64 2.87
N ILE A 74 -4.18 -3.40 4.18
CA ILE A 74 -4.07 -4.43 5.21
C ILE A 74 -5.13 -5.52 5.02
N GLY A 75 -6.38 -5.12 4.77
CA GLY A 75 -7.48 -6.04 4.50
C GLY A 75 -7.20 -6.94 3.29
N ARG A 76 -6.75 -6.35 2.18
CA ARG A 76 -6.37 -7.09 0.97
C ARG A 76 -5.15 -7.99 1.19
N ALA A 77 -4.16 -7.54 1.95
CA ALA A 77 -2.99 -8.35 2.26
C ALA A 77 -3.33 -9.54 3.17
N GLY A 78 -4.23 -9.36 4.15
CA GLY A 78 -4.79 -10.46 4.95
C GLY A 78 -5.58 -11.45 4.10
N GLN A 79 -6.35 -10.95 3.15
CA GLN A 79 -7.01 -11.75 2.13
C GLN A 79 -6.03 -12.50 1.20
N ALA A 80 -4.86 -11.93 0.89
CA ALA A 80 -3.80 -12.59 0.12
C ALA A 80 -3.19 -13.78 0.89
N ARG A 81 -3.13 -13.72 2.22
CA ARG A 81 -2.67 -14.86 3.06
C ARG A 81 -3.53 -16.11 2.87
N ARG A 82 -4.83 -15.95 2.56
CA ARG A 82 -5.74 -17.08 2.35
C ARG A 82 -5.50 -17.79 1.01
N VAL A 83 -4.99 -17.08 0.01
CA VAL A 83 -4.75 -17.58 -1.36
C VAL A 83 -3.25 -17.68 -1.68
N ARG A 84 -2.43 -18.02 -0.66
CA ARG A 84 -0.96 -18.10 -0.79
C ARG A 84 -0.53 -19.12 -1.83
N PRO A 85 0.54 -18.83 -2.60
CA PRO A 85 1.12 -19.77 -3.58
C PRO A 85 1.43 -21.16 -3.02
N ALA A 86 2.02 -21.25 -1.82
CA ALA A 86 2.29 -22.53 -1.17
C ALA A 86 1.02 -23.39 -0.91
N ARG A 87 -0.16 -22.78 -0.84
CA ARG A 87 -1.45 -23.49 -0.67
C ARG A 87 -2.15 -23.79 -1.98
N THR A 88 -1.92 -22.97 -3.01
CA THR A 88 -2.62 -23.06 -4.30
C THR A 88 -1.79 -23.69 -5.42
N GLY A 89 -0.54 -24.10 -5.14
CA GLY A 89 0.36 -24.71 -6.12
C GLY A 89 1.00 -23.71 -7.10
N GLY A 90 0.95 -22.41 -6.79
CA GLY A 90 1.47 -21.35 -7.67
C GLY A 90 0.84 -19.99 -7.40
N HIS A 91 1.42 -18.94 -8.00
CA HIS A 91 0.90 -17.58 -7.87
C HIS A 91 -0.43 -17.45 -8.63
N SER A 92 -1.53 -17.34 -7.89
CA SER A 92 -2.86 -17.08 -8.45
C SER A 92 -3.03 -15.61 -8.82
N GLU A 93 -3.95 -15.32 -9.74
CA GLU A 93 -4.25 -13.95 -10.17
C GLU A 93 -4.75 -13.12 -8.99
N ALA A 94 -5.62 -13.72 -8.17
CA ALA A 94 -6.13 -13.10 -6.95
C ALA A 94 -5.01 -12.73 -5.97
N TYR A 95 -3.95 -13.53 -5.86
CA TYR A 95 -2.79 -13.21 -5.03
C TYR A 95 -2.05 -11.98 -5.57
N VAL A 96 -1.70 -12.00 -6.86
CA VAL A 96 -0.96 -10.91 -7.53
C VAL A 96 -1.75 -9.60 -7.46
N GLN A 97 -3.06 -9.64 -7.73
CA GLN A 97 -3.91 -8.45 -7.65
C GLN A 97 -3.99 -7.88 -6.23
N ARG A 98 -4.05 -8.72 -5.20
CA ARG A 98 -4.16 -8.27 -3.79
C ARG A 98 -2.87 -7.65 -3.28
N VAL A 99 -1.73 -8.30 -3.53
CA VAL A 99 -0.41 -7.75 -3.15
C VAL A 99 -0.04 -6.55 -4.01
N GLY A 100 -0.27 -6.67 -5.33
CA GLY A 100 -0.01 -5.61 -6.31
C GLY A 100 -0.80 -4.33 -6.02
N PHE A 101 -2.07 -4.43 -5.64
CA PHE A 101 -2.84 -3.25 -5.23
C PHE A 101 -2.16 -2.49 -4.08
N GLY A 102 -1.64 -3.21 -3.08
CA GLY A 102 -0.91 -2.59 -1.98
C GLY A 102 0.41 -1.94 -2.43
N LEU A 103 1.12 -2.55 -3.38
CA LEU A 103 2.34 -1.95 -3.93
C LEU A 103 2.06 -0.67 -4.71
N ILE A 104 1.01 -0.66 -5.54
CA ILE A 104 0.58 0.54 -6.25
C ILE A 104 0.19 1.61 -5.25
N GLY A 105 -0.63 1.28 -4.24
CA GLY A 105 -1.07 2.23 -3.21
C GLY A 105 0.10 2.82 -2.41
N LEU A 106 1.11 2.03 -2.06
CA LEU A 106 2.33 2.52 -1.40
C LEU A 106 3.08 3.50 -2.31
N PHE A 107 3.32 3.11 -3.56
CA PHE A 107 4.03 3.95 -4.51
C PHE A 107 3.30 5.26 -4.78
N ASP A 108 1.98 5.18 -4.98
CA ASP A 108 1.09 6.32 -5.16
C ASP A 108 1.15 7.27 -3.95
N ALA A 109 1.00 6.73 -2.74
CA ALA A 109 1.07 7.54 -1.51
C ALA A 109 2.44 8.24 -1.35
N PHE A 110 3.55 7.59 -1.70
CA PHE A 110 4.87 8.23 -1.69
C PHE A 110 4.95 9.42 -2.65
N TRP A 111 4.42 9.26 -3.87
CA TRP A 111 4.38 10.35 -4.85
C TRP A 111 3.46 11.47 -4.41
N VAL A 112 2.24 11.17 -3.96
CA VAL A 112 1.30 12.18 -3.44
C VAL A 112 1.95 13.00 -2.34
N VAL A 113 2.62 12.36 -1.37
CA VAL A 113 3.32 13.09 -0.29
C VAL A 113 4.48 13.92 -0.83
N ALA A 114 5.27 13.41 -1.78
CA ALA A 114 6.38 14.16 -2.38
C ALA A 114 5.89 15.40 -3.15
N LEU A 115 4.81 15.27 -3.92
CA LEU A 115 4.22 16.36 -4.69
C LEU A 115 3.60 17.43 -3.79
N LEU A 116 2.94 17.02 -2.69
CA LEU A 116 2.44 17.95 -1.68
C LEU A 116 3.57 18.73 -1.00
N ARG A 117 4.71 18.08 -0.73
CA ARG A 117 5.91 18.75 -0.18
C ARG A 117 6.54 19.73 -1.17
N ALA A 118 6.36 19.50 -2.46
CA ALA A 118 6.75 20.42 -3.52
C ALA A 118 5.72 21.55 -3.74
N GLU A 119 4.71 21.67 -2.87
CA GLU A 119 3.68 22.70 -2.90
C GLU A 119 2.90 22.76 -4.23
N LEU A 120 2.77 21.61 -4.91
CA LEU A 120 2.04 21.54 -6.16
C LEU A 120 0.52 21.70 -5.95
N PRO A 121 -0.20 22.26 -6.95
CA PRO A 121 -1.65 22.39 -6.87
C PRO A 121 -2.33 21.04 -6.66
N GLY A 122 -3.36 21.00 -5.80
CA GLY A 122 -4.08 19.76 -5.48
C GLY A 122 -4.63 19.02 -6.71
N ALA A 123 -5.01 19.74 -7.77
CA ALA A 123 -5.42 19.14 -9.04
C ALA A 123 -4.30 18.34 -9.72
N VAL A 124 -3.05 18.83 -9.68
CA VAL A 124 -1.88 18.12 -10.22
C VAL A 124 -1.60 16.87 -9.38
N VAL A 125 -1.63 16.99 -8.06
CA VAL A 125 -1.44 15.85 -7.14
C VAL A 125 -2.49 14.77 -7.38
N GLY A 126 -3.76 15.16 -7.51
CA GLY A 126 -4.86 14.26 -7.82
C GLY A 126 -4.70 13.58 -9.18
N ALA A 127 -4.35 14.34 -10.22
CA ALA A 127 -4.14 13.81 -11.56
C ALA A 127 -2.99 12.80 -11.61
N VAL A 128 -1.86 13.10 -10.96
CA VAL A 128 -0.73 12.17 -10.87
C VAL A 128 -1.11 10.92 -10.10
N GLY A 129 -1.81 11.07 -8.97
CA GLY A 129 -2.20 9.92 -8.15
C GLY A 129 -3.13 8.96 -8.90
N VAL A 130 -4.17 9.51 -9.54
CA VAL A 130 -5.05 8.74 -10.43
C VAL A 130 -4.27 8.09 -11.56
N GLY A 131 -3.34 8.82 -12.18
CA GLY A 131 -2.48 8.31 -13.26
C GLY A 131 -1.63 7.12 -12.83
N ILE A 132 -0.98 7.20 -11.67
CA ILE A 132 -0.19 6.11 -11.07
C ILE A 132 -1.08 4.90 -10.78
N ALA A 133 -2.26 5.12 -10.17
CA ALA A 133 -3.19 4.06 -9.85
C ALA A 133 -3.67 3.31 -11.11
N VAL A 134 -4.05 4.05 -12.16
CA VAL A 134 -4.49 3.49 -13.44
C VAL A 134 -3.34 2.75 -14.13
N ALA A 135 -2.17 3.37 -14.26
CA ALA A 135 -1.00 2.75 -14.88
C ALA A 135 -0.59 1.47 -14.15
N GLY A 136 -0.52 1.52 -12.82
CA GLY A 136 -0.23 0.36 -11.99
C GLY A 136 -1.24 -0.77 -12.20
N HIS A 137 -2.53 -0.47 -12.22
CA HIS A 137 -3.58 -1.46 -12.41
C HIS A 137 -3.46 -2.16 -13.79
N LEU A 138 -3.21 -1.38 -14.84
CA LEU A 138 -2.98 -1.90 -16.19
C LEU A 138 -1.71 -2.76 -16.28
N LEU A 139 -0.65 -2.40 -15.56
CA LEU A 139 0.59 -3.18 -15.51
C LEU A 139 0.40 -4.50 -14.75
N LEU A 140 -0.37 -4.51 -13.66
CA LEU A 140 -0.68 -5.74 -12.93
C LEU A 140 -1.45 -6.75 -13.78
N GLY A 141 -2.37 -6.28 -14.64
CA GLY A 141 -3.11 -7.13 -15.57
C GLY A 141 -2.23 -7.85 -16.61
N ARG A 142 -0.97 -7.43 -16.77
CA ARG A 142 -0.01 -8.06 -17.68
C ARG A 142 0.94 -9.04 -17.00
N VAL A 143 0.90 -9.17 -15.67
CA VAL A 143 1.77 -10.12 -14.96
C VAL A 143 1.33 -11.54 -15.31
N PRO A 144 2.20 -12.39 -15.88
CA PRO A 144 1.84 -13.75 -16.22
C PRO A 144 1.52 -14.54 -14.94
N VAL A 145 0.33 -15.12 -14.91
CA VAL A 145 -0.19 -15.91 -13.79
C VAL A 145 -0.25 -17.38 -14.21
N GLN A 146 0.17 -18.30 -13.33
CA GLN A 146 -0.02 -19.72 -13.57
C GLN A 146 -1.51 -20.07 -13.40
N ARG A 147 -2.14 -20.58 -14.46
CA ARG A 147 -3.49 -21.14 -14.37
C ARG A 147 -3.42 -22.49 -13.65
N PRO A 148 -4.33 -22.78 -12.72
CA PRO A 148 -4.38 -24.10 -12.09
C PRO A 148 -4.58 -25.15 -13.18
N VAL A 149 -3.72 -26.18 -13.18
CA VAL A 149 -3.87 -27.33 -14.05
C VAL A 149 -5.11 -28.09 -13.56
N THR A 150 -6.21 -28.00 -14.28
CA THR A 150 -7.37 -28.87 -14.06
C THR A 150 -6.94 -30.27 -14.46
N VAL A 151 -6.57 -31.10 -13.48
CA VAL A 151 -6.44 -32.54 -13.68
C VAL A 151 -7.86 -33.06 -13.87
N GLY A 152 -8.17 -33.44 -15.11
CA GLY A 152 -9.43 -34.10 -15.47
C GLY A 152 -9.42 -35.58 -15.11
#